data_AF-A0A939KS18-F1
#
_entry.id   AF-A0A939KS18-F1
#
_cell.length_a   1.000
_cell.length_b   1.000
_cell.length_c   1.000
_cell.angle_alpha   90.00
_cell.angle_beta   90.00
_cell.angle_gamma   90.00
#
_symmetry.space_group_name_H-M   'P 1'
#
loop_
_entity.id
_entity.type
_entity.pdbx_description
1 polymer ?
#
loop_
_entity_poly.entity_id
_entity_poly.type
_entity_poly.pdbx_seq_one_letter_code
_entity_poly.pdbx_strand_id
1 'polypeptide(L)'
;MKFTKYFKTPDPVPAEGISRAVELMKTGRLYRYNFDGEFAEDTDTRVGSEELAREVALLESEFCEYTGHKYAVAVNSCGSALFLALKAAGVEYSDKVLTNAFTFTAVPSSIVHAGGVPVYVECDREYLLDIEDLKRKITENPDAKYLMLSHMRGQISDVEAIAQICDDAGIYLIEDCAHSLGATWYDRQLGEDKMVGHHGKIACFSSQSYKLINSGEGGLVATSDDRVAAYCILAAGSYERLYKKHSSRPFDDELFEELKPHVPNFSLRMNNLTAAVVRSQIPTLSSKINEYNQKYRQLENILAVGDNIYIPSPLKGVKRAPDSIQFTLLNLTAEQIDKFVKRTAERGVKIQIFGRLDNARYFKNWQYSFAEMPELQQTDEIISCACDLRISLSFTREDINLMGYIVKDTLYKIIAEENRVDYPQGLTTSFKDINEVVSKYDNWVSDYDREHHDNGWKILLNHLVYTLTSYLQSTDKILDVGCGTGLLGKELNYYNFSNLHGIDISEKSLQVAQELKIYKGLERAELGKRIDFADKEFDALVSCGVFTRKQVPLNAFSELIRILKPQGLLAMNLMVEDNDYYYNKLKEYYDEGILAEVEKTRIQVLKSCSHDLVIVRKLG
;
A
#
# COMPACT_ATOMS: atom_id res chain seq x y z
N MET A 1 12.77 12.75 -14.24
CA MET A 1 11.56 13.00 -13.41
C MET A 1 11.87 12.71 -11.94
N LYS A 2 11.44 13.57 -11.02
CA LYS A 2 11.73 13.50 -9.58
C LYS A 2 10.45 13.77 -8.77
N PHE A 3 10.19 12.92 -7.78
CA PHE A 3 9.12 13.12 -6.80
C PHE A 3 9.60 14.10 -5.72
N THR A 4 8.80 15.12 -5.38
CA THR A 4 9.23 16.22 -4.49
C THR A 4 8.40 16.33 -3.22
N LYS A 5 7.25 15.65 -3.11
CA LYS A 5 6.41 15.69 -1.92
C LYS A 5 7.01 14.89 -0.77
N TYR A 6 6.65 15.27 0.45
CA TYR A 6 7.17 14.66 1.67
C TYR A 6 6.29 13.48 2.12
N PHE A 7 6.91 12.31 2.33
CA PHE A 7 6.20 11.07 2.71
C PHE A 7 5.76 11.01 4.18
N LYS A 8 6.38 11.81 5.05
CA LYS A 8 6.18 11.73 6.50
C LYS A 8 5.33 12.89 7.04
N THR A 9 4.54 13.54 6.19
CA THR A 9 3.57 14.54 6.67
C THR A 9 2.30 13.82 7.13
N PRO A 10 1.95 13.88 8.42
CA PRO A 10 0.69 13.33 8.90
C PRO A 10 -0.51 14.08 8.33
N ASP A 11 -1.68 13.43 8.33
CA ASP A 11 -2.93 14.09 7.94
C ASP A 11 -3.29 15.20 8.93
N PRO A 12 -3.83 16.33 8.46
CA PRO A 12 -4.24 17.42 9.33
C PRO A 12 -5.41 17.02 10.21
N VAL A 13 -5.43 17.53 11.44
CA VAL A 13 -6.56 17.38 12.36
C VAL A 13 -7.76 18.17 11.82
N PRO A 14 -8.98 17.61 11.84
CA PRO A 14 -10.19 18.34 11.48
C PRO A 14 -10.37 19.63 12.28
N ALA A 15 -10.98 20.65 11.66
CA ALA A 15 -11.17 21.97 12.27
C ALA A 15 -11.91 21.92 13.62
N GLU A 16 -12.85 20.99 13.77
CA GLU A 16 -13.57 20.72 15.02
C GLU A 16 -12.61 20.31 16.15
N GLY A 17 -11.72 19.34 15.90
CA GLY A 17 -10.72 18.90 16.87
C GLY A 17 -9.74 20.02 17.25
N ILE A 18 -9.35 20.87 16.27
CA ILE A 18 -8.51 22.04 16.53
C ILE A 18 -9.23 23.05 17.43
N SER A 19 -10.48 23.40 17.09
CA SER A 19 -11.29 24.32 17.89
C SER A 19 -11.46 23.81 19.32
N ARG A 20 -11.74 22.51 19.45
CA ARG A 20 -11.93 21.85 20.76
C ARG A 20 -10.65 21.83 21.59
N ALA A 21 -9.51 21.51 20.98
CA ALA A 21 -8.21 21.59 21.65
C ALA A 21 -7.90 23.02 22.14
N VAL A 22 -8.21 24.05 21.34
CA VAL A 22 -8.05 25.45 21.74
C VAL A 22 -8.96 25.80 22.93
N GLU A 23 -10.19 25.32 22.94
CA GLU A 23 -11.13 25.52 24.06
C GLU A 23 -10.63 24.87 25.36
N LEU A 24 -10.14 23.63 25.29
CA LEU A 24 -9.51 22.94 26.42
C LEU A 24 -8.31 23.72 26.98
N MET A 25 -7.46 24.26 26.10
CA MET A 25 -6.32 25.09 26.51
C MET A 25 -6.76 26.38 27.20
N LYS A 26 -7.84 27.02 26.71
CA LYS A 26 -8.39 28.24 27.33
C LYS A 26 -8.97 27.98 28.73
N THR A 27 -9.58 26.82 28.94
CA THR A 27 -10.22 26.48 30.22
C THR A 27 -9.27 25.81 31.22
N GLY A 28 -8.16 25.24 30.76
CA GLY A 28 -7.20 24.48 31.56
C GLY A 28 -7.65 23.05 31.89
N ARG A 29 -8.76 22.57 31.31
CA ARG A 29 -9.35 21.25 31.60
C ARG A 29 -8.65 20.11 30.83
N LEU A 30 -7.32 20.04 30.95
CA LEU A 30 -6.49 19.09 30.20
C LEU A 30 -6.49 17.67 30.79
N TYR A 31 -6.75 17.55 32.10
CA TYR A 31 -6.78 16.26 32.78
C TYR A 31 -8.11 15.53 32.55
N ARG A 32 -8.04 14.24 32.23
CA ARG A 32 -9.20 13.41 31.85
C ARG A 32 -10.32 13.29 32.88
N TYR A 33 -10.06 13.67 34.14
CA TYR A 33 -11.04 13.57 35.23
C TYR A 33 -11.44 14.94 35.80
N ASN A 34 -11.14 16.04 35.11
CA ASN A 34 -11.51 17.41 35.52
C ASN A 34 -13.00 17.75 35.26
N PHE A 35 -13.91 16.82 35.54
CA PHE A 35 -15.36 16.99 35.52
C PHE A 35 -16.00 16.26 36.69
N ASP A 36 -17.13 16.71 37.19
CA ASP A 36 -17.64 16.22 38.47
C ASP A 36 -18.37 14.86 38.39
N GLY A 37 -18.45 14.26 37.19
CA GLY A 37 -19.05 12.94 36.96
C GLY A 37 -20.58 13.00 36.82
N GLU A 38 -21.22 11.91 36.39
CA GLU A 38 -22.68 11.83 36.13
C GLU A 38 -23.60 12.14 37.33
N PHE A 39 -23.05 12.31 38.54
CA PHE A 39 -23.81 12.45 39.78
C PHE A 39 -23.48 13.70 40.60
N ALA A 40 -22.76 14.67 40.03
CA ALA A 40 -22.42 15.89 40.74
C ALA A 40 -23.15 17.10 40.14
N GLU A 41 -23.73 17.92 41.01
CA GLU A 41 -24.26 19.23 40.63
C GLU A 41 -23.08 20.12 40.19
N ASP A 42 -23.11 20.60 38.93
CA ASP A 42 -22.09 21.50 38.38
C ASP A 42 -22.07 22.79 39.21
N THR A 43 -21.02 22.96 40.02
CA THR A 43 -20.79 24.19 40.80
C THR A 43 -19.93 25.20 40.04
N ASP A 44 -19.41 24.84 38.85
CA ASP A 44 -18.54 25.68 38.04
C ASP A 44 -19.33 26.36 36.90
N THR A 45 -19.83 27.55 37.22
CA THR A 45 -20.66 28.42 36.35
C THR A 45 -20.03 28.86 35.00
N ARG A 46 -18.86 28.34 34.61
CA ARG A 46 -18.28 28.57 33.28
C ARG A 46 -19.05 27.73 32.24
N VAL A 47 -19.92 28.38 31.47
CA VAL A 47 -20.78 27.80 30.42
C VAL A 47 -20.02 26.83 29.50
N GLY A 48 -20.60 25.64 29.22
CA GLY A 48 -20.01 24.59 28.34
C GLY A 48 -19.08 23.59 29.05
N SER A 49 -18.98 23.72 30.37
CA SER A 49 -18.08 23.07 31.33
C SER A 49 -17.99 21.54 31.19
N GLU A 50 -19.07 20.79 31.40
CA GLU A 50 -18.94 19.36 31.68
C GLU A 50 -18.60 18.50 30.45
N GLU A 51 -19.26 18.74 29.32
CA GLU A 51 -18.98 18.00 28.06
C GLU A 51 -17.54 18.24 27.58
N LEU A 52 -17.04 19.48 27.71
CA LEU A 52 -15.66 19.85 27.40
C LEU A 52 -14.64 19.09 28.24
N ALA A 53 -14.98 18.72 29.47
CA ALA A 53 -14.05 18.07 30.38
C ALA A 53 -14.06 16.54 30.29
N ARG A 54 -14.98 15.97 29.50
CA ARG A 54 -15.23 14.53 29.33
C ARG A 54 -14.65 13.95 28.04
N GLU A 55 -13.77 14.67 27.35
CA GLU A 55 -13.23 14.28 26.04
C GLU A 55 -12.70 12.84 25.98
N VAL A 56 -11.94 12.41 27.00
CA VAL A 56 -11.43 11.02 26.99
C VAL A 56 -12.55 10.01 27.19
N ALA A 57 -13.54 10.28 28.04
CA ALA A 57 -14.68 9.38 28.26
C ALA A 57 -15.56 9.28 27.00
N LEU A 58 -15.78 10.41 26.31
CA LEU A 58 -16.50 10.46 25.04
C LEU A 58 -15.74 9.73 23.94
N LEU A 59 -14.42 9.89 23.87
CA LEU A 59 -13.57 9.13 22.96
C LEU A 59 -13.72 7.62 23.18
N GLU A 60 -13.66 7.16 24.43
CA GLU A 60 -13.77 5.74 24.75
C GLU A 60 -15.14 5.19 24.29
N SER A 61 -16.23 5.91 24.53
CA SER A 61 -17.57 5.56 24.04
C SER A 61 -17.70 5.55 22.50
N GLU A 62 -17.23 6.60 21.82
CA GLU A 62 -17.25 6.70 20.36
C GLU A 62 -16.39 5.62 19.70
N PHE A 63 -15.28 5.25 20.34
CA PHE A 63 -14.40 4.19 19.87
C PHE A 63 -15.05 2.80 20.04
N CYS A 64 -15.77 2.57 21.15
CA CYS A 64 -16.60 1.38 21.31
C CYS A 64 -17.66 1.29 20.22
N GLU A 65 -18.37 2.39 19.93
CA GLU A 65 -19.38 2.43 18.86
C GLU A 65 -18.77 2.12 17.49
N TYR A 66 -17.62 2.72 17.17
CA TYR A 66 -16.95 2.50 15.89
C TYR A 66 -16.39 1.08 15.74
N THR A 67 -15.77 0.54 16.79
CA THR A 67 -15.11 -0.77 16.71
C THR A 67 -16.02 -1.94 17.06
N GLY A 68 -17.13 -1.72 17.75
CA GLY A 68 -18.04 -2.74 18.25
C GLY A 68 -17.61 -3.42 19.56
N HIS A 69 -16.50 -3.01 20.20
CA HIS A 69 -16.10 -3.53 21.51
C HIS A 69 -17.01 -2.96 22.61
N LYS A 70 -17.21 -3.71 23.70
CA LYS A 70 -18.00 -3.18 24.84
C LYS A 70 -17.27 -2.05 25.58
N TYR A 71 -15.96 -2.20 25.75
CA TYR A 71 -15.14 -1.30 26.56
C TYR A 71 -13.91 -0.85 25.79
N ALA A 72 -13.55 0.42 25.97
CA ALA A 72 -12.31 1.01 25.52
C ALA A 72 -11.67 1.79 26.68
N VAL A 73 -10.34 1.76 26.77
CA VAL A 73 -9.55 2.49 27.76
C VAL A 73 -8.44 3.24 27.04
N ALA A 74 -8.54 4.56 27.04
CA ALA A 74 -7.62 5.45 26.34
C ALA A 74 -6.37 5.77 27.20
N VAL A 75 -5.19 5.55 26.61
CA VAL A 75 -3.88 5.66 27.24
C VAL A 75 -2.92 6.51 26.41
N ASN A 76 -1.76 6.85 26.98
CA ASN A 76 -0.80 7.77 26.39
C ASN A 76 -0.11 7.27 25.10
N SER A 77 -0.14 5.97 24.81
CA SER A 77 0.53 5.35 23.65
C SER A 77 0.06 3.90 23.43
N CYS A 78 0.20 3.39 22.21
CA CYS A 78 -0.08 1.97 21.94
C CYS A 78 0.90 1.02 22.64
N GLY A 79 2.17 1.41 22.81
CA GLY A 79 3.12 0.61 23.61
C GLY A 79 2.64 0.42 25.05
N SER A 80 2.03 1.47 25.64
CA SER A 80 1.38 1.38 26.95
C SER A 80 0.09 0.55 26.93
N ALA A 81 -0.68 0.59 25.84
CA ALA A 81 -1.84 -0.28 25.65
C ALA A 81 -1.43 -1.76 25.61
N LEU A 82 -0.40 -2.11 24.83
CA LEU A 82 0.13 -3.49 24.73
C LEU A 82 0.67 -3.98 26.09
N PHE A 83 1.40 -3.12 26.79
CA PHE A 83 1.89 -3.42 28.13
C PHE A 83 0.73 -3.68 29.12
N LEU A 84 -0.29 -2.83 29.14
CA LEU A 84 -1.46 -3.05 30.00
C LEU A 84 -2.25 -4.29 29.60
N ALA A 85 -2.38 -4.58 28.30
CA ALA A 85 -3.05 -5.79 27.83
C ALA A 85 -2.36 -7.05 28.36
N LEU A 86 -1.02 -7.11 28.33
CA LEU A 86 -0.26 -8.22 28.92
C LEU A 86 -0.48 -8.34 30.43
N LYS A 87 -0.43 -7.20 31.16
CA LYS A 87 -0.67 -7.21 32.60
C LYS A 87 -2.10 -7.61 32.97
N ALA A 88 -3.10 -7.19 32.18
CA ALA A 88 -4.50 -7.55 32.35
C ALA A 88 -4.77 -9.03 32.01
N ALA A 89 -4.06 -9.58 31.03
CA ALA A 89 -4.07 -11.02 30.73
C ALA A 89 -3.42 -11.86 31.83
N GLY A 90 -2.69 -11.23 32.76
CA GLY A 90 -2.07 -11.89 33.90
C GLY A 90 -0.62 -12.34 33.67
N VAL A 91 0.06 -11.80 32.65
CA VAL A 91 1.49 -12.11 32.40
C VAL A 91 2.33 -11.77 33.63
N GLU A 92 3.05 -12.76 34.13
CA GLU A 92 3.99 -12.67 35.24
C GLU A 92 5.44 -12.70 34.76
N TYR A 93 6.37 -12.54 35.70
CA TYR A 93 7.80 -12.56 35.39
C TYR A 93 8.21 -13.95 34.86
N SER A 94 8.99 -13.95 33.77
CA SER A 94 9.45 -15.15 33.06
C SER A 94 8.38 -15.95 32.30
N ASP A 95 7.12 -15.50 32.26
CA ASP A 95 6.10 -16.15 31.42
C ASP A 95 6.48 -16.02 29.94
N LYS A 96 6.35 -17.11 29.18
CA LYS A 96 6.59 -17.11 27.74
C LYS A 96 5.39 -16.53 27.00
N VAL A 97 5.66 -15.59 26.10
CA VAL A 97 4.66 -14.93 25.26
C VAL A 97 5.04 -15.14 23.79
N LEU A 98 4.24 -15.91 23.07
CA LEU A 98 4.39 -16.10 21.63
C LEU A 98 4.12 -14.76 20.92
N THR A 99 4.89 -14.42 19.89
CA THR A 99 4.66 -13.20 19.09
C THR A 99 5.33 -13.26 17.72
N ASN A 100 4.94 -12.39 16.79
CA ASN A 100 5.51 -12.33 15.45
C ASN A 100 7.01 -11.99 15.47
N ALA A 101 7.79 -12.68 14.64
CA ALA A 101 9.15 -12.26 14.27
C ALA A 101 9.14 -11.01 13.38
N PHE A 102 8.10 -10.83 12.56
CA PHE A 102 7.90 -9.63 11.76
C PHE A 102 6.83 -8.72 12.39
N THR A 103 7.26 -7.75 13.17
CA THR A 103 6.42 -6.73 13.81
C THR A 103 7.22 -5.46 14.09
N PHE A 104 6.70 -4.50 14.87
CA PHE A 104 7.42 -3.31 15.31
C PHE A 104 8.00 -3.52 16.70
N THR A 105 9.22 -3.00 16.96
CA THR A 105 9.96 -3.10 18.25
C THR A 105 9.13 -2.82 19.53
N ALA A 106 8.05 -2.04 19.45
CA ALA A 106 7.15 -1.81 20.59
C ALA A 106 6.47 -3.08 21.12
N VAL A 107 6.23 -4.07 20.26
CA VAL A 107 5.59 -5.35 20.59
C VAL A 107 6.49 -6.19 21.50
N PRO A 108 7.73 -6.57 21.12
CA PRO A 108 8.61 -7.29 22.05
C PRO A 108 9.06 -6.41 23.23
N SER A 109 9.12 -5.08 23.07
CA SER A 109 9.40 -4.19 24.21
C SER A 109 8.32 -4.27 25.29
N SER A 110 7.04 -4.33 24.93
CA SER A 110 5.94 -4.40 25.89
C SER A 110 5.94 -5.73 26.64
N ILE A 111 6.27 -6.84 25.95
CA ILE A 111 6.45 -8.16 26.57
C ILE A 111 7.55 -8.11 27.63
N VAL A 112 8.73 -7.60 27.27
CA VAL A 112 9.87 -7.47 28.20
C VAL A 112 9.52 -6.55 29.38
N HIS A 113 8.87 -5.41 29.13
CA HIS A 113 8.43 -4.50 30.20
C HIS A 113 7.40 -5.15 31.15
N ALA A 114 6.53 -6.03 30.64
CA ALA A 114 5.58 -6.79 31.46
C ALA A 114 6.25 -7.89 32.30
N GLY A 115 7.54 -8.17 32.07
CA GLY A 115 8.31 -9.22 32.70
C GLY A 115 8.30 -10.55 31.93
N GLY A 116 7.64 -10.62 30.78
CA GLY A 116 7.54 -11.81 29.96
C GLY A 116 8.78 -12.04 29.07
N VAL A 117 8.86 -13.24 28.51
CA VAL A 117 9.91 -13.69 27.59
C VAL A 117 9.29 -13.92 26.20
N PRO A 118 9.62 -13.10 25.19
CA PRO A 118 9.14 -13.31 23.83
C PRO A 118 9.59 -14.65 23.25
N VAL A 119 8.66 -15.39 22.66
CA VAL A 119 8.92 -16.56 21.82
C VAL A 119 8.47 -16.22 20.41
N TYR A 120 9.44 -16.00 19.52
CA TYR A 120 9.15 -15.53 18.17
C TYR A 120 8.65 -16.64 17.25
N VAL A 121 7.64 -16.28 16.45
CA VAL A 121 7.02 -17.11 15.42
C VAL A 121 7.33 -16.50 14.05
N GLU A 122 7.75 -17.32 13.10
CA GLU A 122 8.07 -16.97 11.72
C GLU A 122 6.91 -16.24 11.02
N CYS A 123 7.24 -15.44 10.00
CA CYS A 123 6.24 -14.92 9.06
C CYS A 123 6.24 -15.69 7.73
N ASP A 124 5.11 -15.72 7.05
CA ASP A 124 4.99 -16.28 5.71
C ASP A 124 5.29 -15.24 4.61
N ARG A 125 5.23 -15.69 3.34
CA ARG A 125 5.44 -14.84 2.15
C ARG A 125 4.40 -13.73 1.97
N GLU A 126 3.25 -13.84 2.63
CA GLU A 126 2.22 -12.79 2.66
C GLU A 126 2.44 -11.80 3.82
N TYR A 127 3.53 -11.98 4.57
CA TYR A 127 3.90 -11.25 5.78
C TYR A 127 2.95 -11.48 6.96
N LEU A 128 2.22 -12.59 6.96
CA LEU A 128 1.34 -13.03 8.04
C LEU A 128 2.11 -13.90 9.03
N LEU A 129 1.54 -14.13 10.22
CA LEU A 129 2.08 -15.12 11.15
C LEU A 129 2.01 -16.52 10.53
N ASP A 130 3.12 -17.27 10.53
CA ASP A 130 3.14 -18.64 10.03
C ASP A 130 2.41 -19.58 11.01
N ILE A 131 1.30 -20.15 10.56
CA ILE A 131 0.45 -21.04 11.36
C ILE A 131 1.15 -22.35 11.74
N GLU A 132 1.98 -22.89 10.85
CA GLU A 132 2.65 -24.16 11.10
C GLU A 132 3.83 -23.97 12.06
N ASP A 133 4.57 -22.85 11.96
CA ASP A 133 5.53 -22.48 12.99
C ASP A 133 4.85 -22.14 14.31
N LEU A 134 3.69 -21.47 14.32
CA LEU A 134 2.94 -21.23 15.56
C LEU A 134 2.66 -22.54 16.30
N LYS A 135 2.10 -23.56 15.62
CA LYS A 135 1.83 -24.88 16.21
C LYS A 135 3.10 -25.55 16.72
N ARG A 136 4.20 -25.44 15.97
CA ARG A 136 5.52 -25.95 16.38
C ARG A 136 6.01 -25.24 17.65
N LYS A 137 5.96 -23.91 17.71
CA LYS A 137 6.39 -23.11 18.87
C LYS A 137 5.57 -23.38 20.11
N ILE A 138 4.26 -23.60 19.97
CA ILE A 138 3.38 -24.07 21.05
C ILE A 138 3.85 -25.43 21.58
N THR A 139 4.15 -26.37 20.67
CA THR A 139 4.62 -27.71 21.04
C THR A 139 5.99 -27.67 21.73
N GLU A 140 6.91 -26.83 21.25
CA GLU A 140 8.25 -26.63 21.81
C GLU A 140 8.22 -25.89 23.17
N ASN A 141 7.15 -25.14 23.44
CA ASN A 141 6.98 -24.32 24.64
C ASN A 141 5.63 -24.62 25.32
N PRO A 142 5.48 -25.82 25.92
CA PRO A 142 4.21 -26.24 26.54
C PRO A 142 3.79 -25.37 27.75
N ASP A 143 4.68 -24.51 28.24
CA ASP A 143 4.47 -23.52 29.30
C ASP A 143 4.05 -22.14 28.78
N ALA A 144 4.03 -21.91 27.46
CA ALA A 144 3.54 -20.66 26.88
C ALA A 144 2.02 -20.55 27.03
N LYS A 145 1.55 -19.44 27.62
CA LYS A 145 0.13 -19.21 27.91
C LYS A 145 -0.45 -18.01 27.16
N TYR A 146 0.37 -17.30 26.39
CA TYR A 146 0.00 -16.02 25.78
C TYR A 146 0.49 -15.95 24.34
N LEU A 147 -0.35 -15.39 23.47
CA LEU A 147 0.04 -14.97 22.12
C LEU A 147 -0.29 -13.49 21.96
N MET A 148 0.72 -12.67 21.65
CA MET A 148 0.53 -11.32 21.15
C MET A 148 0.68 -11.31 19.64
N LEU A 149 -0.46 -11.34 18.94
CA LEU A 149 -0.56 -11.32 17.48
C LEU A 149 -0.56 -9.88 16.96
N SER A 150 0.43 -9.52 16.16
CA SER A 150 0.51 -8.21 15.51
C SER A 150 0.05 -8.26 14.06
N HIS A 151 -0.92 -7.41 13.73
CA HIS A 151 -1.40 -7.20 12.35
C HIS A 151 -0.49 -6.21 11.63
N MET A 152 0.77 -6.62 11.42
CA MET A 152 1.83 -5.74 10.96
C MET A 152 1.52 -5.14 9.59
N ARG A 153 1.68 -3.82 9.46
CA ARG A 153 1.31 -3.05 8.24
C ARG A 153 -0.13 -3.26 7.75
N GLY A 154 -1.04 -3.71 8.62
CA GLY A 154 -2.42 -3.96 8.24
C GLY A 154 -2.59 -5.24 7.41
N GLN A 155 -1.57 -6.11 7.37
CA GLN A 155 -1.71 -7.48 6.89
C GLN A 155 -2.37 -8.30 8.01
N ILE A 156 -3.59 -8.77 7.75
CA ILE A 156 -4.42 -9.45 8.73
C ILE A 156 -4.18 -10.95 8.59
N SER A 157 -3.64 -11.58 9.62
CA SER A 157 -3.43 -13.04 9.66
C SER A 157 -4.78 -13.78 9.69
N ASP A 158 -4.78 -15.10 9.51
CA ASP A 158 -6.00 -15.91 9.65
C ASP A 158 -6.43 -15.97 11.13
N VAL A 159 -7.14 -14.92 11.55
CA VAL A 159 -7.54 -14.69 12.94
C VAL A 159 -8.49 -15.74 13.47
N GLU A 160 -9.33 -16.34 12.61
CA GLU A 160 -10.21 -17.44 13.00
C GLU A 160 -9.37 -18.70 13.28
N ALA A 161 -8.45 -19.05 12.38
CA ALA A 161 -7.59 -20.21 12.58
C ALA A 161 -6.66 -20.04 13.80
N ILE A 162 -6.08 -18.85 13.98
CA ILE A 162 -5.20 -18.55 15.11
C ILE A 162 -5.98 -18.58 16.43
N ALA A 163 -7.18 -18.01 16.48
CA ALA A 163 -8.02 -18.07 17.67
C ALA A 163 -8.38 -19.51 18.05
N GLN A 164 -8.75 -20.36 17.08
CA GLN A 164 -9.02 -21.77 17.33
C GLN A 164 -7.78 -22.51 17.86
N ILE A 165 -6.60 -22.27 17.29
CA ILE A 165 -5.33 -22.86 17.77
C ILE A 165 -5.05 -22.42 19.21
N CYS A 166 -5.31 -21.15 19.53
CA CYS A 166 -5.12 -20.63 20.88
C CYS A 166 -6.10 -21.27 21.87
N ASP A 167 -7.38 -21.37 21.52
CA ASP A 167 -8.41 -22.00 22.35
C ASP A 167 -8.08 -23.48 22.63
N ASP A 168 -7.68 -24.23 21.60
CA ASP A 168 -7.29 -25.64 21.73
C ASP A 168 -6.07 -25.84 22.62
N ALA A 169 -5.14 -24.87 22.62
CA ALA A 169 -3.91 -24.90 23.41
C ALA A 169 -4.03 -24.21 24.78
N GLY A 170 -5.17 -23.59 25.11
CA GLY A 170 -5.34 -22.80 26.33
C GLY A 170 -4.49 -21.53 26.36
N ILE A 171 -4.18 -20.95 25.20
CA ILE A 171 -3.38 -19.73 25.04
C ILE A 171 -4.29 -18.51 25.00
N TYR A 172 -3.93 -17.50 25.77
CA TYR A 172 -4.63 -16.22 25.80
C TYR A 172 -4.17 -15.32 24.64
N LEU A 173 -5.08 -15.02 23.71
CA LEU A 173 -4.81 -14.20 22.53
C LEU A 173 -5.02 -12.70 22.81
N ILE A 174 -3.97 -11.91 22.53
CA ILE A 174 -3.97 -10.45 22.52
C ILE A 174 -3.67 -10.00 21.08
N GLU A 175 -4.46 -9.06 20.56
CA GLU A 175 -4.28 -8.51 19.21
C GLU A 175 -3.65 -7.11 19.26
N ASP A 176 -2.50 -6.94 18.60
CA ASP A 176 -1.94 -5.63 18.26
C ASP A 176 -2.53 -5.15 16.93
N CYS A 177 -3.50 -4.24 17.05
CA CYS A 177 -4.23 -3.61 15.96
C CYS A 177 -3.70 -2.21 15.61
N ALA A 178 -2.45 -1.89 15.99
CA ALA A 178 -1.88 -0.57 15.77
C ALA A 178 -1.79 -0.16 14.28
N HIS A 179 -1.88 -1.08 13.33
CA HIS A 179 -1.92 -0.80 11.88
C HIS A 179 -3.23 -1.26 11.21
N SER A 180 -4.23 -1.70 11.96
CA SER A 180 -5.43 -2.35 11.41
C SER A 180 -6.74 -1.70 11.84
N LEU A 181 -6.72 -0.48 12.41
CA LEU A 181 -7.95 0.27 12.66
C LEU A 181 -8.71 0.47 11.33
N GLY A 182 -9.98 0.03 11.30
CA GLY A 182 -10.82 0.10 10.10
C GLY A 182 -10.64 -1.08 9.13
N ALA A 183 -9.71 -1.99 9.37
CA ALA A 183 -9.63 -3.25 8.63
C ALA A 183 -10.75 -4.19 9.10
N THR A 184 -11.34 -4.92 8.16
CA THR A 184 -12.41 -5.88 8.45
C THR A 184 -12.12 -7.27 7.92
N TRP A 185 -12.77 -8.24 8.53
CA TRP A 185 -12.80 -9.65 8.16
C TRP A 185 -14.26 -10.06 7.92
N TYR A 186 -14.52 -10.88 6.90
CA TYR A 186 -15.84 -11.44 6.64
C TYR A 186 -16.13 -12.61 7.60
N ASP A 187 -16.94 -12.35 8.63
CA ASP A 187 -17.38 -13.36 9.58
C ASP A 187 -18.38 -14.30 8.91
N ARG A 188 -17.97 -15.56 8.72
CA ARG A 188 -18.81 -16.55 8.02
C ARG A 188 -20.01 -16.99 8.82
N GLN A 189 -19.94 -16.92 10.15
CA GLN A 189 -21.03 -17.36 11.02
C GLN A 189 -22.15 -16.32 11.05
N LEU A 190 -21.80 -15.03 11.02
CA LEU A 190 -22.78 -13.94 11.03
C LEU A 190 -23.14 -13.43 9.64
N GLY A 191 -22.33 -13.75 8.62
CA GLY A 191 -22.58 -13.35 7.24
C GLY A 191 -22.34 -11.86 6.98
N GLU A 192 -21.46 -11.22 7.76
CA GLU A 192 -21.17 -9.78 7.66
C GLU A 192 -19.67 -9.49 7.90
N ASP A 193 -19.23 -8.31 7.50
CA ASP A 193 -17.88 -7.83 7.82
C ASP A 193 -17.80 -7.35 9.27
N LYS A 194 -16.78 -7.80 10.00
CA LYS A 194 -16.45 -7.33 11.35
C LYS A 194 -15.09 -6.66 11.40
N MET A 195 -14.96 -5.69 12.31
CA MET A 195 -13.67 -5.07 12.64
C MET A 195 -12.67 -6.13 13.12
N VAL A 196 -11.40 -5.98 12.76
CA VAL A 196 -10.31 -6.78 13.34
C VAL A 196 -10.08 -6.38 14.81
N GLY A 197 -9.67 -7.33 15.66
CA GLY A 197 -9.46 -7.10 17.10
C GLY A 197 -10.45 -7.81 18.03
N HIS A 198 -11.43 -8.54 17.47
CA HIS A 198 -12.47 -9.24 18.24
C HIS A 198 -12.21 -10.74 18.47
N HIS A 199 -11.14 -11.29 17.93
CA HIS A 199 -10.84 -12.72 18.03
C HIS A 199 -10.01 -13.00 19.29
N GLY A 200 -9.12 -12.06 19.64
CA GLY A 200 -8.47 -12.02 20.94
C GLY A 200 -9.40 -11.54 22.04
N LYS A 201 -8.94 -11.66 23.29
CA LYS A 201 -9.65 -11.11 24.46
C LYS A 201 -9.40 -9.61 24.62
N ILE A 202 -8.31 -9.11 24.05
CA ILE A 202 -7.86 -7.72 24.17
C ILE A 202 -7.28 -7.27 22.83
N ALA A 203 -7.69 -6.11 22.34
CA ALA A 203 -7.12 -5.45 21.18
C ALA A 203 -6.48 -4.12 21.56
N CYS A 204 -5.34 -3.80 20.94
CA CYS A 204 -4.60 -2.57 21.19
C CYS A 204 -4.52 -1.72 19.92
N PHE A 205 -4.86 -0.44 20.02
CA PHE A 205 -4.87 0.50 18.90
C PHE A 205 -3.95 1.68 19.15
N SER A 206 -3.48 2.28 18.06
CA SER A 206 -2.55 3.42 18.10
C SER A 206 -3.14 4.63 17.41
N SER A 207 -2.94 5.79 18.02
CA SER A 207 -3.20 7.11 17.41
C SER A 207 -1.91 7.92 17.23
N GLN A 208 -0.77 7.24 17.13
CA GLN A 208 0.52 7.88 16.86
C GLN A 208 0.49 8.58 15.49
N SER A 209 1.34 9.59 15.30
CA SER A 209 1.36 10.47 14.11
C SER A 209 1.33 9.77 12.74
N TYR A 210 1.78 8.53 12.68
CA TYR A 210 1.87 7.76 11.46
C TYR A 210 0.82 6.65 11.39
N LYS A 211 -0.31 6.80 12.07
CA LYS A 211 -1.44 5.87 12.01
C LYS A 211 -2.61 6.51 11.26
N LEU A 212 -3.64 5.72 10.98
CA LEU A 212 -4.83 6.17 10.26
C LEU A 212 -5.57 7.32 10.97
N ILE A 213 -5.49 7.34 12.30
CA ILE A 213 -5.81 8.48 13.16
C ILE A 213 -4.54 9.01 13.80
N ASN A 214 -4.37 10.33 13.84
CA ASN A 214 -3.16 10.97 14.36
C ASN A 214 -3.49 11.93 15.50
N SER A 215 -2.88 11.72 16.67
CA SER A 215 -2.91 12.62 17.82
C SER A 215 -1.53 13.03 18.33
N GLY A 216 -0.48 12.90 17.50
CA GLY A 216 0.91 12.97 17.94
C GLY A 216 1.33 11.64 18.55
N GLU A 217 0.85 11.40 19.77
CA GLU A 217 0.99 10.17 20.55
C GLU A 217 -0.36 9.81 21.20
N GLY A 218 -0.60 8.51 21.39
CA GLY A 218 -1.82 7.99 21.99
C GLY A 218 -2.07 6.52 21.65
N GLY A 219 -2.92 5.87 22.46
CA GLY A 219 -3.36 4.51 22.22
C GLY A 219 -4.63 4.17 22.97
N LEU A 220 -5.25 3.05 22.60
CA LEU A 220 -6.45 2.54 23.24
C LEU A 220 -6.33 1.03 23.45
N VAL A 221 -6.78 0.55 24.60
CA VAL A 221 -7.09 -0.87 24.83
C VAL A 221 -8.59 -1.05 24.59
N ALA A 222 -8.99 -2.05 23.82
CA ALA A 222 -10.39 -2.41 23.61
C ALA A 222 -10.62 -3.87 24.01
N THR A 223 -11.77 -4.16 24.62
CA THR A 223 -12.13 -5.50 25.07
C THR A 223 -13.64 -5.61 25.28
N SER A 224 -14.12 -6.86 25.36
CA SER A 224 -15.48 -7.18 25.79
C SER A 224 -15.53 -7.93 27.13
N ASP A 225 -14.38 -8.04 27.82
CA ASP A 225 -14.22 -8.65 29.14
C ASP A 225 -14.23 -7.58 30.24
N ASP A 226 -15.19 -7.70 31.17
CA ASP A 226 -15.40 -6.75 32.26
C ASP A 226 -14.17 -6.64 33.19
N ARG A 227 -13.52 -7.77 33.50
CA ARG A 227 -12.39 -7.82 34.43
C ARG A 227 -11.14 -7.19 33.80
N VAL A 228 -10.91 -7.44 32.51
CA VAL A 228 -9.85 -6.78 31.74
C VAL A 228 -10.07 -5.27 31.70
N ALA A 229 -11.28 -4.82 31.38
CA ALA A 229 -11.58 -3.39 31.29
C ALA A 229 -11.38 -2.71 32.66
N ALA A 230 -11.90 -3.30 33.75
CA ALA A 230 -11.74 -2.77 35.10
C ALA A 230 -10.25 -2.72 35.51
N TYR A 231 -9.48 -3.78 35.23
CA TYR A 231 -8.03 -3.80 35.47
C TYR A 231 -7.33 -2.66 34.74
N CYS A 232 -7.55 -2.52 33.43
CA CYS A 232 -6.91 -1.50 32.61
C CYS A 232 -7.24 -0.08 33.09
N ILE A 233 -8.49 0.19 33.48
CA ILE A 233 -8.91 1.50 34.02
C ILE A 233 -8.13 1.82 35.31
N LEU A 234 -8.06 0.89 36.24
CA LEU A 234 -7.34 1.04 37.51
C LEU A 234 -5.84 1.22 37.27
N ALA A 235 -5.23 0.31 36.49
CA ALA A 235 -3.80 0.27 36.21
C ALA A 235 -3.31 1.48 35.41
N ALA A 236 -4.11 2.00 34.46
CA ALA A 236 -3.82 3.24 33.75
C ALA A 236 -3.78 4.45 34.70
N GLY A 237 -4.39 4.33 35.88
CA GLY A 237 -4.22 5.25 36.99
C GLY A 237 -5.51 5.98 37.36
N SER A 238 -6.61 5.24 37.40
CA SER A 238 -7.85 5.60 38.10
C SER A 238 -7.71 5.24 39.59
N TYR A 239 -7.27 6.20 40.41
CA TYR A 239 -7.27 6.04 41.87
C TYR A 239 -8.64 6.45 42.48
N GLU A 240 -8.82 6.17 43.77
CA GLU A 240 -10.09 6.42 44.48
C GLU A 240 -11.29 5.80 43.75
N ARG A 241 -12.23 6.62 43.27
CA ARG A 241 -13.39 6.18 42.47
C ARG A 241 -13.45 6.87 41.11
N LEU A 242 -12.29 7.28 40.59
CA LEU A 242 -12.18 7.94 39.28
C LEU A 242 -12.65 7.04 38.12
N TYR A 243 -12.77 5.74 38.34
CA TYR A 243 -13.30 4.79 37.34
C TYR A 243 -14.75 5.12 37.00
N LYS A 244 -15.50 5.75 37.91
CA LYS A 244 -16.87 6.24 37.66
C LYS A 244 -16.96 7.35 36.60
N LYS A 245 -15.82 7.92 36.21
CA LYS A 245 -15.69 8.94 35.15
C LYS A 245 -15.37 8.33 33.77
N HIS A 246 -15.35 7.01 33.65
CA HIS A 246 -15.27 6.33 32.35
C HIS A 246 -16.68 5.98 31.89
N SER A 247 -17.08 6.46 30.71
CA SER A 247 -18.42 6.21 30.16
C SER A 247 -18.58 4.80 29.60
N SER A 248 -17.50 4.18 29.12
CA SER A 248 -17.46 2.79 28.62
C SER A 248 -16.81 1.84 29.63
N ARG A 249 -17.22 1.89 30.90
CA ARG A 249 -16.75 0.96 31.95
C ARG A 249 -17.74 -0.19 32.17
N PRO A 250 -17.29 -1.29 32.80
CA PRO A 250 -18.21 -2.21 33.48
C PRO A 250 -18.98 -1.47 34.59
N PHE A 251 -20.30 -1.63 34.64
CA PHE A 251 -21.15 -1.04 35.67
C PHE A 251 -21.28 -1.93 36.92
N ASP A 252 -20.19 -2.59 37.28
CA ASP A 252 -20.05 -3.41 38.48
C ASP A 252 -19.03 -2.75 39.42
N ASP A 253 -19.51 -1.93 40.37
CA ASP A 253 -18.64 -1.24 41.32
C ASP A 253 -17.93 -2.22 42.28
N GLU A 254 -18.49 -3.42 42.53
CA GLU A 254 -17.89 -4.41 43.42
C GLU A 254 -16.62 -5.00 42.78
N LEU A 255 -16.65 -5.28 41.48
CA LEU A 255 -15.48 -5.71 40.70
C LEU A 255 -14.31 -4.70 40.82
N PHE A 256 -14.59 -3.40 40.75
CA PHE A 256 -13.55 -2.38 40.90
C PHE A 256 -12.97 -2.36 42.30
N GLU A 257 -13.80 -2.41 43.34
CA GLU A 257 -13.32 -2.40 44.72
C GLU A 257 -12.61 -3.72 45.10
N GLU A 258 -12.96 -4.84 44.48
CA GLU A 258 -12.23 -6.13 44.57
C GLU A 258 -10.83 -6.04 43.96
N LEU A 259 -10.71 -5.50 42.74
CA LEU A 259 -9.43 -5.45 42.01
C LEU A 259 -8.47 -4.41 42.57
N LYS A 260 -8.97 -3.26 43.02
CA LYS A 260 -8.17 -2.08 43.37
C LYS A 260 -7.02 -2.32 44.37
N PRO A 261 -7.14 -3.15 45.43
CA PRO A 261 -6.01 -3.48 46.31
C PRO A 261 -4.89 -4.29 45.64
N HIS A 262 -5.18 -4.93 44.51
CA HIS A 262 -4.29 -5.87 43.82
C HIS A 262 -3.73 -5.32 42.49
N VAL A 263 -4.12 -4.12 42.07
CA VAL A 263 -3.71 -3.52 40.79
C VAL A 263 -2.69 -2.40 41.03
N PRO A 264 -1.40 -2.60 40.67
CA PRO A 264 -0.42 -1.53 40.66
C PRO A 264 -0.77 -0.44 39.63
N ASN A 265 -0.58 0.82 40.01
CA ASN A 265 -0.85 1.98 39.15
C ASN A 265 0.40 2.36 38.34
N PHE A 266 0.25 2.44 37.01
CA PHE A 266 1.31 2.83 36.08
C PHE A 266 1.19 4.27 35.57
N SER A 267 0.07 4.96 35.82
CA SER A 267 -0.16 6.35 35.41
C SER A 267 0.02 6.63 33.91
N LEU A 268 -0.66 5.84 33.09
CA LEU A 268 -0.59 5.84 31.62
C LEU A 268 -1.76 6.61 30.96
N ARG A 269 -2.43 7.49 31.70
CA ARG A 269 -3.66 8.21 31.28
C ARG A 269 -3.45 9.02 29.98
N MET A 270 -4.41 8.95 29.06
CA MET A 270 -4.59 9.94 28.01
C MET A 270 -5.10 11.27 28.61
N ASN A 271 -4.74 12.40 27.98
CA ASN A 271 -5.25 13.73 28.35
C ASN A 271 -6.38 14.19 27.39
N ASN A 272 -7.14 15.21 27.77
CA ASN A 272 -8.28 15.69 26.99
C ASN A 272 -7.88 16.29 25.63
N LEU A 273 -6.67 16.86 25.48
CA LEU A 273 -6.22 17.40 24.19
C LEU A 273 -6.02 16.29 23.15
N THR A 274 -5.34 15.22 23.55
CA THR A 274 -5.15 14.04 22.71
C THR A 274 -6.51 13.46 22.32
N ALA A 275 -7.45 13.34 23.27
CA ALA A 275 -8.76 12.81 22.97
C ALA A 275 -9.56 13.68 22.00
N ALA A 276 -9.62 15.01 22.20
CA ALA A 276 -10.30 15.92 21.28
C ALA A 276 -9.78 15.80 19.84
N VAL A 277 -8.47 15.60 19.68
CA VAL A 277 -7.85 15.37 18.36
C VAL A 277 -8.29 14.04 17.75
N VAL A 278 -8.31 12.96 18.53
CA VAL A 278 -8.72 11.63 18.02
C VAL A 278 -10.20 11.61 17.66
N ARG A 279 -11.08 12.09 18.54
CA ARG A 279 -12.54 12.08 18.37
C ARG A 279 -12.97 12.66 17.04
N SER A 280 -12.44 13.84 16.71
CA SER A 280 -12.77 14.54 15.45
C SER A 280 -12.44 13.74 14.18
N GLN A 281 -11.57 12.72 14.26
CA GLN A 281 -11.15 11.92 13.11
C GLN A 281 -11.96 10.64 12.94
N ILE A 282 -12.62 10.11 13.98
CA ILE A 282 -13.39 8.86 13.91
C ILE A 282 -14.46 8.92 12.79
N PRO A 283 -15.27 9.99 12.67
CA PRO A 283 -16.28 10.09 11.59
C PRO A 283 -15.69 10.11 10.18
N THR A 284 -14.40 10.43 10.03
CA THR A 284 -13.70 10.52 8.73
C THR A 284 -13.06 9.21 8.29
N LEU A 285 -13.02 8.19 9.15
CA LEU A 285 -12.29 6.94 8.89
C LEU A 285 -12.74 6.24 7.60
N SER A 286 -14.05 6.09 7.40
CA SER A 286 -14.59 5.39 6.23
C SER A 286 -14.19 6.04 4.90
N SER A 287 -14.23 7.37 4.81
CA SER A 287 -13.82 8.09 3.60
C SER A 287 -12.30 8.01 3.40
N LYS A 288 -11.51 8.18 4.46
CA LYS A 288 -10.04 8.02 4.42
C LYS A 288 -9.64 6.63 3.93
N ILE A 289 -10.25 5.58 4.47
CA ILE A 289 -9.98 4.18 4.10
C ILE A 289 -10.29 3.94 2.62
N ASN A 290 -11.41 4.47 2.12
CA ASN A 290 -11.75 4.36 0.71
C ASN A 290 -10.70 5.05 -0.19
N GLU A 291 -10.28 6.27 0.17
CA GLU A 291 -9.27 7.02 -0.57
C GLU A 291 -7.91 6.31 -0.58
N TYR A 292 -7.46 5.83 0.59
CA TYR A 292 -6.26 5.01 0.71
C TYR A 292 -6.33 3.75 -0.15
N ASN A 293 -7.45 3.04 -0.14
CA ASN A 293 -7.65 1.86 -0.97
C ASN A 293 -7.63 2.16 -2.48
N GLN A 294 -8.16 3.31 -2.91
CA GLN A 294 -8.08 3.73 -4.32
C GLN A 294 -6.62 3.98 -4.74
N LYS A 295 -5.86 4.70 -3.93
CA LYS A 295 -4.43 4.99 -4.17
C LYS A 295 -3.59 3.72 -4.12
N TYR A 296 -3.87 2.84 -3.16
CA TYR A 296 -3.23 1.54 -3.03
C TYR A 296 -3.45 0.72 -4.31
N ARG A 297 -4.70 0.54 -4.75
CA ARG A 297 -5.02 -0.22 -5.98
C ARG A 297 -4.36 0.36 -7.22
N GLN A 298 -4.32 1.70 -7.32
CA GLN A 298 -3.64 2.36 -8.43
C GLN A 298 -2.15 2.03 -8.44
N LEU A 299 -1.47 2.13 -7.30
CA LEU A 299 -0.04 1.82 -7.19
C LEU A 299 0.21 0.31 -7.38
N GLU A 300 -0.62 -0.54 -6.79
CA GLU A 300 -0.59 -1.99 -6.96
C GLU A 300 -0.69 -2.38 -8.43
N ASN A 301 -1.65 -1.84 -9.19
CA ASN A 301 -1.78 -2.10 -10.62
C ASN A 301 -0.51 -1.71 -11.39
N ILE A 302 0.10 -0.57 -11.08
CA ILE A 302 1.34 -0.13 -11.73
C ILE A 302 2.51 -1.06 -11.36
N LEU A 303 2.60 -1.48 -10.09
CA LEU A 303 3.72 -2.28 -9.59
C LEU A 303 3.60 -3.78 -9.86
N ALA A 304 2.40 -4.30 -10.14
CA ALA A 304 2.12 -5.72 -10.40
C ALA A 304 2.74 -6.27 -11.71
N VAL A 305 3.74 -5.59 -12.27
CA VAL A 305 4.20 -5.75 -13.65
C VAL A 305 5.60 -6.33 -13.71
N GLY A 306 5.64 -7.65 -13.83
CA GLY A 306 6.84 -8.44 -14.10
C GLY A 306 7.24 -9.34 -12.93
N ASP A 307 8.15 -10.27 -13.22
CA ASP A 307 8.54 -11.34 -12.29
C ASP A 307 9.49 -10.89 -11.16
N ASN A 308 9.66 -9.58 -10.98
CA ASN A 308 10.61 -8.97 -10.05
C ASN A 308 9.94 -8.27 -8.86
N ILE A 309 8.62 -8.10 -8.87
CA ILE A 309 7.86 -7.53 -7.77
C ILE A 309 6.72 -8.49 -7.41
N TYR A 310 6.67 -8.88 -6.14
CA TYR A 310 5.54 -9.61 -5.57
C TYR A 310 4.81 -8.74 -4.55
N ILE A 311 3.51 -8.57 -4.70
CA ILE A 311 2.67 -7.81 -3.76
C ILE A 311 1.80 -8.81 -3.01
N PRO A 312 1.93 -8.91 -1.67
CA PRO A 312 1.08 -9.79 -0.88
C PRO A 312 -0.40 -9.51 -1.06
N SER A 313 -1.15 -10.59 -1.30
CA SER A 313 -2.59 -10.54 -1.44
C SER A 313 -3.24 -10.68 -0.06
N PRO A 314 -4.28 -9.90 0.24
CA PRO A 314 -5.02 -10.10 1.48
C PRO A 314 -5.71 -11.48 1.45
N LEU A 315 -5.85 -12.11 2.61
CA LEU A 315 -6.66 -13.32 2.73
C LEU A 315 -8.10 -13.07 2.24
N LYS A 316 -8.74 -14.12 1.70
CA LYS A 316 -10.11 -14.02 1.22
C LYS A 316 -11.04 -13.56 2.35
N GLY A 317 -11.80 -12.49 2.10
CA GLY A 317 -12.71 -11.90 3.09
C GLY A 317 -12.10 -10.78 3.93
N VAL A 318 -10.79 -10.51 3.80
CA VAL A 318 -10.15 -9.37 4.45
C VAL A 318 -10.31 -8.10 3.61
N LYS A 319 -10.77 -7.02 4.23
CA LYS A 319 -10.73 -5.66 3.67
C LYS A 319 -9.71 -4.85 4.45
N ARG A 320 -8.67 -4.38 3.76
CA ARG A 320 -7.56 -3.62 4.35
C ARG A 320 -7.91 -2.14 4.52
N ALA A 321 -7.20 -1.49 5.45
CA ALA A 321 -7.13 -0.04 5.61
C ALA A 321 -5.68 0.45 5.43
N PRO A 322 -5.10 0.36 4.22
CA PRO A 322 -3.66 0.48 4.03
C PRO A 322 -3.19 1.95 4.00
N ASP A 323 -2.17 2.30 4.79
CA ASP A 323 -1.48 3.60 4.72
C ASP A 323 -0.13 3.53 3.96
N SER A 324 0.16 2.35 3.42
CA SER A 324 1.41 2.00 2.77
C SER A 324 1.19 0.76 1.89
N ILE A 325 2.06 0.56 0.90
CA ILE A 325 2.13 -0.67 0.11
C ILE A 325 3.42 -1.41 0.46
N GLN A 326 3.31 -2.71 0.69
CA GLN A 326 4.45 -3.60 0.87
C GLN A 326 4.57 -4.52 -0.34
N PHE A 327 5.81 -4.81 -0.74
CA PHE A 327 6.10 -5.70 -1.86
C PHE A 327 7.48 -6.33 -1.73
N THR A 328 7.65 -7.55 -2.19
CA THR A 328 8.93 -8.26 -2.22
C THR A 328 9.62 -8.07 -3.56
N LEU A 329 10.91 -7.72 -3.53
CA LEU A 329 11.77 -7.74 -4.70
C LEU A 329 12.24 -9.18 -4.99
N LEU A 330 11.94 -9.67 -6.17
CA LEU A 330 12.26 -11.03 -6.62
C LEU A 330 13.40 -11.03 -7.64
N ASN A 331 14.19 -12.12 -7.63
CA ASN A 331 15.25 -12.37 -8.62
C ASN A 331 16.31 -11.26 -8.67
N LEU A 332 16.62 -10.65 -7.52
CA LEU A 332 17.62 -9.60 -7.38
C LEU A 332 18.66 -9.99 -6.33
N THR A 333 19.92 -9.64 -6.57
CA THR A 333 21.00 -9.75 -5.59
C THR A 333 20.88 -8.66 -4.53
N ALA A 334 21.53 -8.85 -3.37
CA ALA A 334 21.57 -7.84 -2.32
C ALA A 334 22.13 -6.49 -2.82
N GLU A 335 23.16 -6.52 -3.68
CA GLU A 335 23.73 -5.30 -4.28
C GLU A 335 22.72 -4.57 -5.19
N GLN A 336 21.94 -5.32 -5.98
CA GLN A 336 20.90 -4.74 -6.83
C GLN A 336 19.78 -4.11 -5.99
N ILE A 337 19.36 -4.76 -4.90
CA ILE A 337 18.37 -4.21 -3.97
C ILE A 337 18.89 -2.89 -3.36
N ASP A 338 20.15 -2.84 -2.94
CA ASP A 338 20.76 -1.62 -2.38
C ASP A 338 20.80 -0.49 -3.42
N LYS A 339 21.19 -0.80 -4.67
CA LYS A 339 21.14 0.17 -5.79
C LYS A 339 19.72 0.66 -6.05
N PHE A 340 18.73 -0.23 -5.98
CA PHE A 340 17.32 0.09 -6.21
C PHE A 340 16.79 1.08 -5.17
N VAL A 341 17.01 0.79 -3.88
CA VAL A 341 16.61 1.67 -2.77
C VAL A 341 17.31 3.03 -2.89
N LYS A 342 18.61 3.05 -3.18
CA LYS A 342 19.37 4.29 -3.35
C LYS A 342 18.85 5.14 -4.51
N ARG A 343 18.70 4.56 -5.70
CA ARG A 343 18.31 5.31 -6.92
C ARG A 343 16.87 5.78 -6.90
N THR A 344 15.95 5.02 -6.29
CA THR A 344 14.58 5.50 -6.05
C THR A 344 14.58 6.68 -5.08
N ALA A 345 15.37 6.62 -4.00
CA ALA A 345 15.49 7.71 -3.03
C ALA A 345 16.12 8.99 -3.62
N GLU A 346 17.11 8.88 -4.50
CA GLU A 346 17.69 10.01 -5.26
C GLU A 346 16.64 10.73 -6.12
N ARG A 347 15.65 9.97 -6.60
CA ARG A 347 14.48 10.47 -7.35
C ARG A 347 13.31 10.85 -6.45
N GLY A 348 13.49 10.83 -5.13
CA GLY A 348 12.52 11.29 -4.13
C GLY A 348 11.53 10.24 -3.64
N VAL A 349 11.53 9.02 -4.20
CA VAL A 349 10.69 7.90 -3.75
C VAL A 349 11.48 7.09 -2.73
N LYS A 350 11.20 7.29 -1.44
CA LYS A 350 11.93 6.63 -0.35
C LYS A 350 11.27 5.30 -0.01
N ILE A 351 11.97 4.21 -0.29
CA ILE A 351 11.57 2.84 0.04
C ILE A 351 12.44 2.36 1.19
N GLN A 352 11.84 1.66 2.15
CA GLN A 352 12.59 0.98 3.22
C GLN A 352 12.57 -0.52 2.96
N ILE A 353 13.67 -1.20 3.30
CA ILE A 353 13.72 -2.66 3.38
C ILE A 353 13.56 -3.06 4.84
N PHE A 354 12.73 -4.06 5.14
CA PHE A 354 12.44 -4.46 6.51
C PHE A 354 13.64 -5.13 7.20
N GLY A 355 14.34 -6.03 6.52
CA GLY A 355 15.49 -6.78 7.04
C GLY A 355 16.81 -6.00 7.10
N ARG A 356 16.76 -4.73 7.51
CA ARG A 356 17.96 -3.88 7.66
C ARG A 356 18.23 -3.56 9.12
N LEU A 357 19.51 -3.47 9.47
CA LEU A 357 19.96 -3.25 10.86
C LEU A 357 19.56 -1.88 11.43
N ASP A 358 19.15 -0.93 10.58
CA ASP A 358 18.60 0.36 11.00
C ASP A 358 17.05 0.37 11.07
N ASN A 359 16.40 -0.76 10.76
CA ASN A 359 14.94 -0.86 10.75
C ASN A 359 14.40 -1.42 12.07
N ALA A 360 13.50 -0.67 12.72
CA ALA A 360 12.85 -1.08 13.96
C ALA A 360 11.94 -2.33 13.84
N ARG A 361 11.72 -2.84 12.62
CA ARG A 361 10.92 -4.04 12.34
C ARG A 361 11.73 -5.32 12.17
N TYR A 362 13.06 -5.22 12.21
CA TYR A 362 13.94 -6.36 12.05
C TYR A 362 14.22 -7.02 13.40
N PHE A 363 13.85 -8.28 13.57
CA PHE A 363 13.98 -8.98 14.85
C PHE A 363 15.42 -9.03 15.40
N LYS A 364 16.42 -9.06 14.52
CA LYS A 364 17.85 -9.05 14.93
C LYS A 364 18.27 -7.78 15.66
N ASN A 365 17.47 -6.70 15.57
CA ASN A 365 17.70 -5.45 16.29
C ASN A 365 17.10 -5.45 17.71
N TRP A 366 16.31 -6.46 18.09
CA TRP A 366 15.66 -6.55 19.40
C TRP A 366 16.48 -7.35 20.42
N GLN A 367 17.80 -7.15 20.46
CA GLN A 367 18.72 -7.94 21.31
C GLN A 367 18.43 -7.82 22.83
N TYR A 368 17.61 -6.86 23.25
CA TYR A 368 17.11 -6.76 24.62
C TYR A 368 16.05 -7.82 24.97
N SER A 369 15.53 -8.56 23.99
CA SER A 369 14.35 -9.42 24.13
C SER A 369 14.66 -10.92 24.10
N PHE A 370 15.92 -11.30 23.90
CA PHE A 370 16.38 -12.68 23.89
C PHE A 370 17.83 -12.77 24.34
N ALA A 371 18.21 -13.87 24.99
CA ALA A 371 19.60 -14.12 25.39
C ALA A 371 20.45 -14.64 24.21
N GLU A 372 19.83 -15.48 23.37
CA GLU A 372 20.43 -16.07 22.18
C GLU A 372 19.59 -15.68 20.95
N MET A 373 20.25 -15.47 19.81
CA MET A 373 19.57 -15.08 18.58
C MET A 373 18.58 -16.18 18.15
N PRO A 374 17.29 -15.88 18.00
CA PRO A 374 16.32 -16.88 17.58
C PRO A 374 16.58 -17.36 16.14
N GLU A 375 16.38 -18.65 15.90
CA GLU A 375 16.44 -19.27 14.57
C GLU A 375 15.16 -18.93 13.79
N LEU A 376 15.22 -17.87 12.98
CA LEU A 376 14.10 -17.34 12.19
C LEU A 376 14.51 -17.14 10.72
N GLN A 377 15.00 -18.22 10.09
CA GLN A 377 15.55 -18.17 8.74
C GLN A 377 14.51 -17.73 7.71
N GLN A 378 13.28 -18.22 7.82
CA GLN A 378 12.21 -17.91 6.87
C GLN A 378 11.87 -16.42 6.90
N THR A 379 11.67 -15.86 8.10
CA THR A 379 11.42 -14.42 8.28
C THR A 379 12.60 -13.62 7.74
N ASP A 380 13.83 -13.98 8.09
CA ASP A 380 15.04 -13.26 7.67
C ASP A 380 15.15 -13.17 6.14
N GLU A 381 14.94 -14.29 5.44
CA GLU A 381 14.94 -14.36 3.98
C GLU A 381 13.83 -13.47 3.39
N ILE A 382 12.61 -13.58 3.89
CA ILE A 382 11.45 -12.81 3.39
C ILE A 382 11.65 -11.31 3.58
N ILE A 383 12.03 -10.86 4.78
CA ILE A 383 12.08 -9.43 5.09
C ILE A 383 13.34 -8.75 4.52
N SER A 384 14.38 -9.52 4.15
CA SER A 384 15.60 -9.01 3.52
C SER A 384 15.36 -8.35 2.15
N CYS A 385 14.27 -8.73 1.47
CA CYS A 385 13.86 -8.19 0.18
C CYS A 385 12.45 -7.57 0.20
N ALA A 386 11.77 -7.57 1.34
CA ALA A 386 10.47 -6.93 1.53
C ALA A 386 10.63 -5.40 1.68
N CYS A 387 9.96 -4.68 0.79
CA CYS A 387 9.91 -3.24 0.69
C CYS A 387 8.69 -2.67 1.41
N ASP A 388 8.84 -1.46 1.92
CA ASP A 388 7.77 -0.63 2.47
C ASP A 388 7.78 0.73 1.78
N LEU A 389 6.65 1.06 1.13
CA LEU A 389 6.47 2.34 0.45
C LEU A 389 5.20 3.01 0.96
N ARG A 390 5.37 4.16 1.60
CA ARG A 390 4.27 4.89 2.21
C ARG A 390 3.37 5.57 1.17
N ILE A 391 2.07 5.58 1.44
CA ILE A 391 1.05 6.30 0.67
C ILE A 391 0.51 7.42 1.58
N SER A 392 0.26 8.61 1.04
CA SER A 392 -0.33 9.72 1.80
C SER A 392 -1.66 10.15 1.19
N LEU A 393 -2.62 10.58 2.01
CA LEU A 393 -3.84 11.23 1.53
C LEU A 393 -3.55 12.55 0.79
N SER A 394 -2.42 13.19 1.04
CA SER A 394 -2.03 14.41 0.30
C SER A 394 -1.54 14.17 -1.15
N PHE A 395 -1.34 12.90 -1.53
CA PHE A 395 -0.85 12.54 -2.87
C PHE A 395 -2.02 12.48 -3.86
N THR A 396 -1.89 13.12 -5.01
CA THR A 396 -2.86 13.08 -6.10
C THR A 396 -2.68 11.80 -6.93
N ARG A 397 -3.59 11.58 -7.89
CA ARG A 397 -3.46 10.47 -8.84
C ARG A 397 -2.14 10.52 -9.61
N GLU A 398 -1.70 11.71 -9.99
CA GLU A 398 -0.46 11.97 -10.73
C GLU A 398 0.77 11.67 -9.88
N ASP A 399 0.73 11.99 -8.58
CA ASP A 399 1.78 11.64 -7.63
C ASP A 399 1.96 10.11 -7.54
N ILE A 400 0.85 9.37 -7.43
CA ILE A 400 0.88 7.89 -7.38
C ILE A 400 1.43 7.32 -8.70
N ASN A 401 1.01 7.87 -9.86
CA ASN A 401 1.56 7.49 -11.16
C ASN A 401 3.08 7.72 -11.23
N LEU A 402 3.55 8.89 -10.78
CA LEU A 402 4.98 9.23 -10.79
C LEU A 402 5.78 8.32 -9.86
N MET A 403 5.23 7.97 -8.70
CA MET A 403 5.84 7.01 -7.78
C MET A 403 6.00 5.64 -8.45
N GLY A 404 4.93 5.09 -9.02
CA GLY A 404 4.95 3.80 -9.72
C GLY A 404 5.92 3.82 -10.91
N TYR A 405 5.90 4.89 -11.71
CA TYR A 405 6.85 5.10 -12.80
C TYR A 405 8.31 5.07 -12.32
N ILE A 406 8.64 5.81 -11.26
CA ILE A 406 10.01 5.86 -10.70
C ILE A 406 10.46 4.49 -10.23
N VAL A 407 9.58 3.73 -9.56
CA VAL A 407 9.88 2.38 -9.09
C VAL A 407 10.19 1.45 -10.26
N LYS A 408 9.28 1.34 -11.23
CA LYS A 408 9.47 0.47 -12.41
C LYS A 408 10.70 0.86 -13.22
N ASP A 409 10.84 2.14 -13.54
CA ASP A 409 11.95 2.65 -14.36
C ASP A 409 13.31 2.40 -13.69
N THR A 410 13.38 2.57 -12.38
CA THR A 410 14.62 2.30 -11.64
C THR A 410 14.94 0.81 -11.61
N LEU A 411 13.93 -0.04 -11.38
CA LEU A 411 14.08 -1.49 -11.38
C LEU A 411 14.56 -2.01 -12.74
N TYR A 412 13.88 -1.62 -13.83
CA TYR A 412 14.22 -2.06 -15.19
C TYR A 412 15.62 -1.61 -15.60
N LYS A 413 16.07 -0.42 -15.19
CA LYS A 413 17.45 0.05 -15.44
C LYS A 413 18.49 -0.78 -14.70
N ILE A 414 18.22 -1.20 -13.47
CA ILE A 414 19.15 -2.04 -12.71
C ILE A 414 19.27 -3.43 -13.34
N ILE A 415 18.15 -4.02 -13.75
CA ILE A 415 18.14 -5.33 -14.44
C ILE A 415 18.88 -5.23 -15.78
N ALA A 416 18.61 -4.20 -16.56
CA ALA A 416 19.25 -3.99 -17.87
C ALA A 416 20.76 -3.70 -17.78
N GLU A 417 21.25 -3.09 -16.69
CA GLU A 417 22.67 -2.78 -16.50
C GLU A 417 23.58 -4.01 -16.44
N GLU A 418 23.05 -5.17 -16.07
CA GLU A 418 23.78 -6.43 -15.96
C GLU A 418 23.55 -7.36 -17.16
N ASN A 419 22.39 -7.29 -17.80
CA ASN A 419 22.08 -8.02 -19.05
C ASN A 419 22.74 -7.39 -20.30
N ARG A 420 24.00 -6.91 -20.21
CA ARG A 420 24.73 -6.18 -21.29
C ARG A 420 25.07 -7.05 -22.50
N VAL A 421 24.08 -7.64 -23.13
CA VAL A 421 24.19 -8.19 -24.48
C VAL A 421 23.76 -7.05 -25.40
N ASP A 422 24.71 -6.49 -26.14
CA ASP A 422 24.38 -5.64 -27.30
C ASP A 422 23.47 -6.47 -28.21
N TYR A 423 22.38 -5.87 -28.68
CA TYR A 423 21.35 -6.51 -29.52
C TYR A 423 21.98 -7.38 -30.63
N PRO A 424 22.03 -8.72 -30.47
CA PRO A 424 22.53 -9.58 -31.51
C PRO A 424 21.37 -9.82 -32.48
N GLN A 425 21.17 -8.88 -33.41
CA GLN A 425 20.29 -9.02 -34.58
C GLN A 425 18.85 -9.55 -34.32
N GLY A 426 17.97 -8.74 -33.72
CA GLY A 426 16.56 -9.11 -33.57
C GLY A 426 15.61 -8.66 -34.69
N LEU A 427 15.63 -7.44 -35.23
CA LEU A 427 14.63 -7.01 -36.25
C LEU A 427 15.19 -5.99 -37.27
N THR A 428 16.46 -5.60 -37.13
CA THR A 428 17.09 -4.52 -37.93
C THR A 428 17.62 -4.97 -39.29
N THR A 429 17.38 -6.22 -39.69
CA THR A 429 17.68 -6.69 -41.05
C THR A 429 16.60 -6.19 -42.01
N SER A 430 17.00 -5.54 -43.10
CA SER A 430 16.05 -5.10 -44.12
C SER A 430 15.26 -6.29 -44.68
N PHE A 431 13.94 -6.25 -44.55
CA PHE A 431 13.02 -7.20 -45.17
C PHE A 431 12.91 -6.93 -46.67
N LYS A 432 12.75 -7.99 -47.47
CA LYS A 432 12.54 -7.87 -48.92
C LYS A 432 11.11 -7.46 -49.24
N ASP A 433 10.13 -7.94 -48.48
CA ASP A 433 8.71 -7.63 -48.64
C ASP A 433 7.89 -7.84 -47.35
N ILE A 434 6.60 -7.50 -47.41
CA ILE A 434 5.66 -7.58 -46.29
C ILE A 434 5.29 -9.03 -45.90
N ASN A 435 5.42 -10.00 -46.81
CA ASN A 435 5.14 -11.40 -46.51
C ASN A 435 6.26 -12.03 -45.67
N GLU A 436 7.50 -11.58 -45.86
CA GLU A 436 8.65 -11.95 -45.01
C GLU A 436 8.50 -11.41 -43.58
N VAL A 437 7.92 -10.21 -43.42
CA VAL A 437 7.58 -9.64 -42.11
C VAL A 437 6.53 -10.52 -41.42
N VAL A 438 5.39 -10.79 -42.08
CA VAL A 438 4.31 -11.61 -41.51
C VAL A 438 4.81 -13.01 -41.12
N SER A 439 5.59 -13.67 -41.98
CA SER A 439 6.12 -15.00 -41.68
C SER A 439 7.12 -15.03 -40.53
N LYS A 440 7.92 -13.96 -40.33
CA LYS A 440 8.86 -13.88 -39.20
C LYS A 440 8.10 -13.63 -37.90
N TYR A 441 7.12 -12.71 -37.89
CA TYR A 441 6.28 -12.47 -36.70
C TYR A 441 5.52 -13.74 -36.30
N ASP A 442 4.87 -14.43 -37.24
CA ASP A 442 4.09 -15.64 -37.00
C ASP A 442 4.91 -16.85 -36.47
N ASN A 443 6.22 -16.85 -36.68
CA ASN A 443 7.16 -17.87 -36.18
C ASN A 443 7.90 -17.42 -34.90
N TRP A 444 7.86 -16.13 -34.58
CA TRP A 444 8.60 -15.51 -33.46
C TRP A 444 7.69 -15.13 -32.28
N VAL A 445 6.37 -15.22 -32.42
CA VAL A 445 5.39 -14.95 -31.34
C VAL A 445 5.73 -15.67 -30.02
N SER A 446 6.28 -16.89 -30.08
CA SER A 446 6.63 -17.69 -28.88
C SER A 446 7.81 -17.12 -28.07
N ASP A 447 8.71 -16.38 -28.72
CA ASP A 447 9.93 -15.83 -28.10
C ASP A 447 9.92 -14.29 -28.03
N TYR A 448 8.98 -13.64 -28.74
CA TYR A 448 8.81 -12.18 -28.82
C TYR A 448 8.76 -11.52 -27.45
N ASP A 449 7.86 -11.95 -26.57
CA ASP A 449 7.68 -11.35 -25.24
C ASP A 449 8.95 -11.53 -24.36
N ARG A 450 9.66 -12.66 -24.52
CA ARG A 450 10.87 -13.00 -23.76
C ARG A 450 12.07 -12.16 -24.22
N GLU A 451 12.29 -12.04 -25.52
CA GLU A 451 13.38 -11.22 -26.06
C GLU A 451 13.17 -9.72 -25.80
N HIS A 452 11.92 -9.23 -25.81
CA HIS A 452 11.64 -7.84 -25.43
C HIS A 452 11.75 -7.59 -23.92
N HIS A 453 11.50 -8.62 -23.09
CA HIS A 453 11.70 -8.58 -21.65
C HIS A 453 13.16 -8.27 -21.27
N ASP A 454 14.11 -8.94 -21.93
CA ASP A 454 15.52 -8.93 -21.53
C ASP A 454 16.33 -7.74 -22.10
N ASN A 455 15.76 -7.01 -23.07
CA ASN A 455 16.45 -5.97 -23.84
C ASN A 455 16.01 -4.53 -23.51
N GLY A 456 15.42 -4.29 -22.34
CA GLY A 456 15.13 -2.94 -21.84
C GLY A 456 13.86 -2.27 -22.41
N TRP A 457 13.10 -2.93 -23.29
CA TRP A 457 11.86 -2.36 -23.87
C TRP A 457 10.82 -1.93 -22.84
N LYS A 458 10.80 -2.59 -21.68
CA LYS A 458 9.95 -2.19 -20.55
C LYS A 458 10.21 -0.75 -20.09
N ILE A 459 11.42 -0.23 -20.27
CA ILE A 459 11.75 1.18 -19.99
C ILE A 459 11.00 2.10 -20.97
N LEU A 460 10.98 1.76 -22.26
CA LEU A 460 10.26 2.54 -23.28
C LEU A 460 8.76 2.54 -23.02
N LEU A 461 8.18 1.35 -22.85
CA LEU A 461 6.74 1.19 -22.62
C LEU A 461 6.30 1.96 -21.38
N ASN A 462 7.03 1.80 -20.27
CA ASN A 462 6.75 2.50 -19.02
C ASN A 462 6.84 4.03 -19.19
N HIS A 463 7.82 4.54 -19.94
CA HIS A 463 7.97 5.98 -20.16
C HIS A 463 6.89 6.55 -21.09
N LEU A 464 6.58 5.87 -22.19
CA LEU A 464 5.51 6.24 -23.11
C LEU A 464 4.17 6.32 -22.35
N VAL A 465 3.79 5.24 -21.67
CA VAL A 465 2.50 5.16 -20.97
C VAL A 465 2.41 6.17 -19.84
N TYR A 466 3.46 6.31 -19.02
CA TYR A 466 3.47 7.33 -17.97
C TYR A 466 3.28 8.74 -18.56
N THR A 467 3.95 9.07 -19.66
CA THR A 467 3.85 10.38 -20.31
C THR A 467 2.41 10.64 -20.79
N LEU A 468 1.75 9.63 -21.35
CA LEU A 468 0.35 9.72 -21.79
C LEU A 468 -0.62 10.04 -20.65
N THR A 469 -0.31 9.69 -19.39
CA THR A 469 -1.18 10.05 -18.24
C THR A 469 -1.29 11.55 -18.00
N SER A 470 -0.37 12.35 -18.55
CA SER A 470 -0.43 13.82 -18.48
C SER A 470 -1.33 14.44 -19.54
N TYR A 471 -1.77 13.66 -20.53
CA TYR A 471 -2.50 14.17 -21.68
C TYR A 471 -3.86 13.50 -21.92
N LEU A 472 -4.06 12.29 -21.41
CA LEU A 472 -5.24 11.46 -21.65
C LEU A 472 -5.97 11.11 -20.35
N GLN A 473 -7.28 10.97 -20.44
CA GLN A 473 -8.13 10.40 -19.40
C GLN A 473 -8.19 8.88 -19.54
N SER A 474 -8.43 8.17 -18.43
CA SER A 474 -8.52 6.69 -18.40
C SER A 474 -9.63 6.09 -19.29
N THR A 475 -10.59 6.92 -19.72
CA THR A 475 -11.74 6.53 -20.55
C THR A 475 -11.58 6.89 -22.04
N ASP A 476 -10.54 7.66 -22.38
CA ASP A 476 -10.27 8.07 -23.76
C ASP A 476 -10.09 6.85 -24.65
N LYS A 477 -10.63 6.90 -25.88
CA LYS A 477 -10.56 5.78 -26.82
C LYS A 477 -9.18 5.77 -27.48
N ILE A 478 -8.39 4.75 -27.15
CA ILE A 478 -6.99 4.62 -27.58
C ILE A 478 -6.86 3.47 -28.56
N LEU A 479 -6.18 3.69 -29.69
CA LEU A 479 -5.75 2.65 -30.61
C LEU A 479 -4.26 2.33 -30.43
N ASP A 480 -3.95 1.10 -30.03
CA ASP A 480 -2.60 0.53 -30.05
C ASP A 480 -2.27 0.07 -31.47
N VAL A 481 -1.46 0.86 -32.17
CA VAL A 481 -1.11 0.69 -33.58
C VAL A 481 0.11 -0.22 -33.69
N GLY A 482 -0.10 -1.42 -34.25
CA GLY A 482 0.86 -2.53 -34.24
C GLY A 482 1.01 -3.11 -32.84
N CYS A 483 -0.13 -3.52 -32.26
CA CYS A 483 -0.20 -3.91 -30.85
C CYS A 483 0.54 -5.22 -30.54
N GLY A 484 0.89 -6.01 -31.56
CA GLY A 484 1.56 -7.31 -31.41
C GLY A 484 0.80 -8.22 -30.47
N THR A 485 1.51 -8.82 -29.51
CA THR A 485 0.96 -9.65 -28.42
C THR A 485 0.27 -8.84 -27.32
N GLY A 486 0.25 -7.51 -27.42
CA GLY A 486 -0.44 -6.59 -26.51
C GLY A 486 0.41 -6.04 -25.36
N LEU A 487 1.74 -6.02 -25.47
CA LEU A 487 2.64 -5.51 -24.42
C LEU A 487 2.37 -4.03 -24.06
N LEU A 488 2.17 -3.17 -25.06
CA LEU A 488 1.83 -1.75 -24.82
C LEU A 488 0.42 -1.61 -24.23
N GLY A 489 -0.58 -2.32 -24.75
CA GLY A 489 -1.89 -2.43 -24.13
C GLY A 489 -1.87 -2.84 -22.66
N LYS A 490 -1.07 -3.84 -22.27
CA LYS A 490 -0.90 -4.24 -20.85
C LYS A 490 -0.42 -3.05 -20.03
N GLU A 491 0.64 -2.38 -20.49
CA GLU A 491 1.21 -1.21 -19.82
C GLU A 491 0.19 -0.06 -19.69
N LEU A 492 -0.58 0.23 -20.74
CA LEU A 492 -1.69 1.19 -20.69
C LEU A 492 -2.73 0.79 -19.64
N ASN A 493 -3.10 -0.49 -19.60
CA ASN A 493 -4.09 -0.98 -18.65
C ASN A 493 -3.62 -0.86 -17.18
N TYR A 494 -2.34 -1.06 -16.89
CA TYR A 494 -1.77 -0.87 -15.55
C TYR A 494 -1.85 0.58 -15.05
N TYR A 495 -1.79 1.56 -15.97
CA TYR A 495 -2.06 2.97 -15.66
C TYR A 495 -3.56 3.34 -15.74
N ASN A 496 -4.43 2.32 -15.74
CA ASN A 496 -5.88 2.40 -15.68
C ASN A 496 -6.56 2.92 -16.97
N PHE A 497 -5.89 2.84 -18.13
CA PHE A 497 -6.57 3.04 -19.42
C PHE A 497 -7.44 1.82 -19.73
N SER A 498 -8.72 2.06 -20.02
CA SER A 498 -9.76 1.00 -20.07
C SER A 498 -10.48 0.89 -21.42
N ASN A 499 -10.25 1.83 -22.33
CA ASN A 499 -10.92 1.89 -23.63
C ASN A 499 -9.92 1.67 -24.76
N LEU A 500 -9.28 0.50 -24.72
CA LEU A 500 -8.19 0.11 -25.61
C LEU A 500 -8.74 -0.64 -26.82
N HIS A 501 -8.27 -0.28 -28.01
CA HIS A 501 -8.43 -1.03 -29.25
C HIS A 501 -7.04 -1.32 -29.80
N GLY A 502 -6.88 -2.36 -30.61
CA GLY A 502 -5.59 -2.70 -31.20
C GLY A 502 -5.72 -3.10 -32.66
N ILE A 503 -4.68 -2.78 -33.43
CA ILE A 503 -4.51 -3.31 -34.78
C ILE A 503 -3.13 -3.93 -34.95
N ASP A 504 -3.07 -5.03 -35.70
CA ASP A 504 -1.81 -5.66 -36.09
C ASP A 504 -1.95 -6.35 -37.46
N ILE A 505 -0.83 -6.61 -38.13
CA ILE A 505 -0.82 -7.33 -39.41
C ILE A 505 -0.88 -8.86 -39.20
N SER A 506 -0.39 -9.35 -38.05
CA SER A 506 -0.31 -10.76 -37.68
C SER A 506 -1.55 -11.20 -36.90
N GLU A 507 -2.33 -12.09 -37.51
CA GLU A 507 -3.52 -12.70 -36.88
C GLU A 507 -3.16 -13.48 -35.60
N LYS A 508 -2.01 -14.15 -35.59
CA LYS A 508 -1.55 -14.90 -34.41
C LYS A 508 -1.24 -13.98 -33.23
N SER A 509 -0.64 -12.82 -33.49
CA SER A 509 -0.35 -11.82 -32.46
C SER A 509 -1.64 -11.27 -31.86
N LEU A 510 -2.64 -10.99 -32.70
CA LEU A 510 -3.98 -10.57 -32.25
C LEU A 510 -4.68 -11.63 -31.40
N GLN A 511 -4.52 -12.92 -31.70
CA GLN A 511 -5.06 -14.00 -30.87
C GLN A 511 -4.46 -13.97 -29.45
N VAL A 512 -3.14 -13.77 -29.32
CA VAL A 512 -2.48 -13.61 -28.01
C VAL A 512 -2.97 -12.34 -27.29
N ALA A 513 -3.07 -11.21 -28.00
CA ALA A 513 -3.58 -9.97 -27.43
C ALA A 513 -5.05 -10.10 -26.95
N GLN A 514 -5.86 -10.92 -27.63
CA GLN A 514 -7.25 -11.18 -27.27
C GLN A 514 -7.39 -11.94 -25.95
N GLU A 515 -6.45 -12.83 -25.62
CA GLU A 515 -6.42 -13.59 -24.37
C GLU A 515 -6.23 -12.68 -23.14
N LEU A 516 -5.64 -11.50 -23.33
CA LEU A 516 -5.44 -10.52 -22.26
C LEU A 516 -6.74 -9.91 -21.76
N LYS A 517 -7.82 -9.92 -22.57
CA LYS A 517 -9.13 -9.35 -22.24
C LYS A 517 -9.11 -7.87 -21.83
N ILE A 518 -8.11 -7.12 -22.30
CA ILE A 518 -7.96 -5.68 -22.06
C ILE A 518 -8.44 -4.82 -23.24
N TYR A 519 -8.49 -5.39 -24.45
CA TYR A 519 -8.94 -4.70 -25.65
C TYR A 519 -10.44 -4.88 -25.87
N LYS A 520 -11.13 -3.78 -26.21
CA LYS A 520 -12.54 -3.78 -26.61
C LYS A 520 -12.75 -4.17 -28.07
N GLY A 521 -11.71 -4.04 -28.90
CA GLY A 521 -11.71 -4.47 -30.30
C GLY A 521 -10.30 -4.69 -30.80
N LEU A 522 -10.11 -5.76 -31.55
CA LEU A 522 -8.87 -6.11 -32.21
C LEU A 522 -9.17 -6.37 -33.68
N GLU A 523 -8.42 -5.73 -34.57
CA GLU A 523 -8.63 -5.83 -36.01
C GLU A 523 -7.33 -6.06 -36.75
N ARG A 524 -7.37 -6.92 -37.76
CA ARG A 524 -6.22 -7.11 -38.64
C ARG A 524 -6.13 -5.96 -39.63
N ALA A 525 -5.02 -5.22 -39.61
CA ALA A 525 -4.81 -4.09 -40.51
C ALA A 525 -3.36 -4.01 -41.00
N GLU A 526 -3.20 -3.51 -42.23
CA GLU A 526 -1.89 -3.26 -42.84
C GLU A 526 -1.68 -1.74 -42.98
N LEU A 527 -0.63 -1.22 -42.33
CA LEU A 527 -0.31 0.20 -42.37
C LEU A 527 0.07 0.64 -43.79
N GLY A 528 -0.54 1.74 -44.25
CA GLY A 528 -0.41 2.22 -45.64
C GLY A 528 -1.58 1.84 -46.54
N LYS A 529 -2.52 1.00 -46.06
CA LYS A 529 -3.83 0.75 -46.65
C LYS A 529 -4.92 1.44 -45.83
N ARG A 530 -6.16 1.45 -46.35
CA ARG A 530 -7.35 1.89 -45.60
C ARG A 530 -7.60 0.96 -44.42
N ILE A 531 -7.84 1.54 -43.24
CA ILE A 531 -8.21 0.83 -42.01
C ILE A 531 -9.71 1.01 -41.80
N ASP A 532 -10.42 -0.04 -41.38
CA ASP A 532 -11.89 -0.07 -41.26
C ASP A 532 -12.43 0.62 -39.99
N PHE A 533 -11.87 1.79 -39.70
CA PHE A 533 -12.35 2.70 -38.66
C PHE A 533 -12.96 3.95 -39.30
N ALA A 534 -13.96 4.51 -38.61
CA ALA A 534 -14.57 5.77 -39.00
C ALA A 534 -13.56 6.92 -38.94
N ASP A 535 -13.82 7.97 -39.71
CA ASP A 535 -13.07 9.21 -39.61
C ASP A 535 -13.24 9.78 -38.18
N LYS A 536 -12.15 10.28 -37.58
CA LYS A 536 -12.18 10.94 -36.26
C LYS A 536 -12.76 10.08 -35.14
N GLU A 537 -12.38 8.80 -35.10
CA GLU A 537 -12.88 7.83 -34.14
C GLU A 537 -12.11 7.82 -32.80
N PHE A 538 -10.78 8.00 -32.84
CA PHE A 538 -9.90 7.80 -31.67
C PHE A 538 -9.43 9.11 -31.05
N ASP A 539 -9.35 9.14 -29.72
CA ASP A 539 -8.79 10.25 -28.94
C ASP A 539 -7.26 10.21 -28.95
N ALA A 540 -6.68 9.00 -28.99
CA ALA A 540 -5.25 8.82 -29.20
C ALA A 540 -4.91 7.57 -30.04
N LEU A 541 -3.82 7.67 -30.78
CA LEU A 541 -3.15 6.56 -31.44
C LEU A 541 -1.77 6.42 -30.80
N VAL A 542 -1.41 5.23 -30.36
CA VAL A 542 -0.16 4.95 -29.66
C VAL A 542 0.58 3.83 -30.36
N SER A 543 1.91 3.90 -30.41
CA SER A 543 2.71 2.85 -31.05
C SER A 543 4.10 2.77 -30.43
N CYS A 544 4.55 1.57 -30.10
CA CYS A 544 5.91 1.35 -29.64
C CYS A 544 6.56 0.26 -30.47
N GLY A 545 7.55 0.61 -31.29
CA GLY A 545 8.36 -0.38 -32.00
C GLY A 545 7.94 -0.76 -33.41
N VAL A 546 6.98 -0.06 -34.00
CA VAL A 546 6.35 -0.46 -35.27
C VAL A 546 6.90 0.32 -36.46
N PHE A 547 7.21 1.61 -36.27
CA PHE A 547 7.69 2.50 -37.32
C PHE A 547 9.17 2.28 -37.63
N THR A 548 9.45 1.21 -38.38
CA THR A 548 10.79 0.83 -38.86
C THR A 548 10.86 0.92 -40.38
N ARG A 549 11.97 1.44 -40.92
CA ARG A 549 12.14 1.59 -42.38
C ARG A 549 11.85 0.28 -43.12
N LYS A 550 11.16 0.39 -44.25
CA LYS A 550 10.70 -0.74 -45.10
C LYS A 550 9.60 -1.61 -44.52
N GLN A 551 9.17 -1.39 -43.27
CA GLN A 551 7.98 -2.06 -42.70
C GLN A 551 6.73 -1.18 -42.79
N VAL A 552 6.86 0.11 -42.42
CA VAL A 552 5.73 1.05 -42.46
C VAL A 552 5.97 2.12 -43.53
N PRO A 553 5.12 2.21 -44.57
CA PRO A 553 5.26 3.23 -45.60
C PRO A 553 4.80 4.63 -45.10
N LEU A 554 5.36 5.70 -45.65
CA LEU A 554 5.07 7.08 -45.20
C LEU A 554 3.60 7.49 -45.40
N ASN A 555 2.90 6.88 -46.36
CA ASN A 555 1.47 7.11 -46.58
C ASN A 555 0.59 6.51 -45.46
N ALA A 556 1.14 5.73 -44.52
CA ALA A 556 0.40 5.29 -43.35
C ALA A 556 -0.07 6.48 -42.49
N PHE A 557 0.71 7.57 -42.41
CA PHE A 557 0.35 8.73 -41.60
C PHE A 557 -0.94 9.40 -42.05
N SER A 558 -1.22 9.50 -43.35
CA SER A 558 -2.48 10.10 -43.82
C SER A 558 -3.70 9.35 -43.29
N GLU A 559 -3.58 8.02 -43.17
CA GLU A 559 -4.67 7.19 -42.67
C GLU A 559 -4.81 7.25 -41.15
N LEU A 560 -3.69 7.24 -40.42
CA LEU A 560 -3.69 7.44 -38.97
C LEU A 560 -4.26 8.83 -38.61
N ILE A 561 -3.86 9.88 -39.33
CA ILE A 561 -4.41 11.23 -39.15
C ILE A 561 -5.91 11.26 -39.42
N ARG A 562 -6.42 10.50 -40.40
CA ARG A 562 -7.86 10.45 -40.72
C ARG A 562 -8.69 9.92 -39.54
N ILE A 563 -8.28 8.80 -38.95
CA ILE A 563 -9.02 8.15 -37.85
C ILE A 563 -8.82 8.86 -36.50
N LEU A 564 -7.80 9.71 -36.38
CA LEU A 564 -7.57 10.52 -35.19
C LEU A 564 -8.55 11.70 -35.12
N LYS A 565 -9.15 11.93 -33.95
CA LYS A 565 -10.00 13.09 -33.70
C LYS A 565 -9.21 14.40 -33.79
N PRO A 566 -9.87 15.52 -34.15
CA PRO A 566 -9.30 16.85 -33.91
C PRO A 566 -8.90 16.99 -32.44
N GLN A 567 -7.74 17.58 -32.18
CA GLN A 567 -7.10 17.65 -30.86
C GLN A 567 -6.63 16.31 -30.27
N GLY A 568 -6.86 15.20 -30.96
CA GLY A 568 -6.35 13.88 -30.56
C GLY A 568 -4.83 13.77 -30.72
N LEU A 569 -4.25 12.77 -30.05
CA LEU A 569 -2.80 12.56 -29.99
C LEU A 569 -2.35 11.38 -30.84
N LEU A 570 -1.20 11.54 -31.49
CA LEU A 570 -0.43 10.44 -32.05
C LEU A 570 0.90 10.38 -31.30
N ALA A 571 1.13 9.30 -30.55
CA ALA A 571 2.31 9.10 -29.74
C ALA A 571 3.07 7.86 -30.20
N MET A 572 4.38 8.00 -30.46
CA MET A 572 5.19 6.89 -30.94
C MET A 572 6.63 6.91 -30.43
N ASN A 573 7.21 5.73 -30.25
CA ASN A 573 8.65 5.58 -30.10
C ASN A 573 9.30 5.27 -31.45
N LEU A 574 10.21 6.15 -31.89
CA LEU A 574 11.01 6.00 -33.11
C LEU A 574 12.46 5.68 -32.75
N MET A 575 13.05 4.65 -33.38
CA MET A 575 14.49 4.42 -33.29
C MET A 575 15.25 5.64 -33.84
N VAL A 576 16.38 6.03 -33.22
CA VAL A 576 17.15 7.22 -33.64
C VAL A 576 17.53 7.15 -35.12
N GLU A 577 17.94 5.96 -35.57
CA GLU A 577 18.43 5.69 -36.92
C GLU A 577 17.33 5.90 -37.97
N ASP A 578 16.07 5.64 -37.59
CA ASP A 578 14.90 5.79 -38.45
C ASP A 578 14.17 7.12 -38.24
N ASN A 579 14.51 7.86 -37.18
CA ASN A 579 13.86 9.11 -36.79
C ASN A 579 13.83 10.11 -37.94
N ASP A 580 14.96 10.35 -38.62
CA ASP A 580 15.01 11.32 -39.73
C ASP A 580 14.04 10.97 -40.87
N TYR A 581 13.71 9.69 -41.06
CA TYR A 581 12.77 9.29 -42.11
C TYR A 581 11.33 9.60 -41.73
N TYR A 582 10.88 9.13 -40.57
CA TYR A 582 9.49 9.28 -40.13
C TYR A 582 9.19 10.70 -39.60
N TYR A 583 10.12 11.29 -38.86
CA TYR A 583 9.93 12.61 -38.26
C TYR A 583 9.95 13.74 -39.30
N ASN A 584 10.73 13.61 -40.38
CA ASN A 584 10.65 14.59 -41.47
C ASN A 584 9.26 14.57 -42.15
N LYS A 585 8.63 13.39 -42.26
CA LYS A 585 7.25 13.33 -42.75
C LYS A 585 6.25 13.99 -41.79
N LEU A 586 6.46 13.87 -40.48
CA LEU A 586 5.65 14.61 -39.49
C LEU A 586 5.85 16.13 -39.64
N LYS A 587 7.06 16.61 -39.92
CA LYS A 587 7.32 18.04 -40.18
C LYS A 587 6.55 18.58 -41.37
N GLU A 588 6.42 17.83 -42.45
CA GLU A 588 5.58 18.25 -43.59
C GLU A 588 4.13 18.53 -43.12
N TYR A 589 3.58 17.68 -42.26
CA TYR A 589 2.25 17.91 -41.67
C TYR A 589 2.21 19.08 -40.67
N TYR A 590 3.34 19.43 -40.05
CA TYR A 590 3.45 20.65 -39.23
C TYR A 590 3.37 21.90 -40.09
N ASP A 591 4.11 21.92 -41.20
CA ASP A 591 4.16 23.04 -42.14
C ASP A 591 2.80 23.23 -42.84
N GLU A 592 2.05 22.14 -43.07
CA GLU A 592 0.68 22.15 -43.58
C GLU A 592 -0.37 22.55 -42.53
N GLY A 593 0.02 22.71 -41.26
CA GLY A 593 -0.91 23.06 -40.16
C GLY A 593 -1.89 21.93 -39.78
N ILE A 594 -1.58 20.68 -40.12
CA ILE A 594 -2.41 19.51 -39.82
C ILE A 594 -2.06 18.94 -38.44
N LEU A 595 -0.77 18.88 -38.12
CA LEU A 595 -0.24 18.39 -36.85
C LEU A 595 0.54 19.49 -36.13
N ALA A 596 0.64 19.39 -34.81
CA ALA A 596 1.56 20.19 -34.00
C ALA A 596 2.37 19.26 -33.08
N GLU A 597 3.66 19.53 -32.96
CA GLU A 597 4.50 18.85 -31.97
C GLU A 597 4.07 19.21 -30.54
N VAL A 598 3.87 18.18 -29.72
CA VAL A 598 3.57 18.32 -28.29
C VAL A 598 4.83 18.04 -27.48
N GLU A 599 5.51 16.94 -27.79
CA GLU A 599 6.70 16.51 -27.07
C GLU A 599 7.63 15.71 -27.98
N LYS A 600 8.94 15.93 -27.84
CA LYS A 600 9.97 15.06 -28.38
C LYS A 600 11.05 14.83 -27.33
N THR A 601 11.14 13.60 -26.83
CA THR A 601 12.05 13.23 -25.73
C THR A 601 12.90 12.03 -26.12
N ARG A 602 14.23 12.18 -26.02
CA ARG A 602 15.18 11.09 -26.22
C ARG A 602 15.19 10.15 -25.01
N ILE A 603 14.97 8.87 -25.24
CA ILE A 603 15.04 7.82 -24.23
C ILE A 603 16.17 6.87 -24.58
N GLN A 604 17.12 6.72 -23.66
CA GLN A 604 18.19 5.74 -23.77
C GLN A 604 17.75 4.43 -23.11
N VAL A 605 17.75 3.35 -23.89
CA VAL A 605 17.26 2.02 -23.46
C VAL A 605 18.44 1.07 -23.23
N LEU A 606 19.37 1.07 -24.17
CA LEU A 606 20.61 0.30 -24.14
C LEU A 606 21.78 1.21 -24.53
N LYS A 607 23.02 0.72 -24.36
CA LYS A 607 24.24 1.46 -24.70
C LYS A 607 24.31 1.81 -26.20
N SER A 608 23.81 0.92 -27.06
CA SER A 608 23.87 1.01 -28.53
C SER A 608 22.55 1.43 -29.19
N CYS A 609 21.45 1.55 -28.43
CA CYS A 609 20.12 1.82 -28.98
C CYS A 609 19.38 2.88 -28.16
N SER A 610 18.95 3.94 -28.84
CA SER A 610 18.13 5.01 -28.27
C SER A 610 16.87 5.21 -29.12
N HIS A 611 15.83 5.74 -28.50
CA HIS A 611 14.57 6.05 -29.18
C HIS A 611 14.17 7.49 -28.89
N ASP A 612 13.46 8.12 -29.81
CA ASP A 612 12.67 9.31 -29.53
C ASP A 612 11.23 8.92 -29.23
N LEU A 613 10.73 9.32 -28.07
CA LEU A 613 9.29 9.48 -27.89
C LEU A 613 8.87 10.76 -28.62
N VAL A 614 7.97 10.63 -29.59
CA VAL A 614 7.39 11.74 -30.33
C VAL A 614 5.89 11.73 -30.09
N ILE A 615 5.36 12.84 -29.55
CA ILE A 615 3.93 13.06 -29.34
C ILE A 615 3.52 14.27 -30.19
N VAL A 616 2.50 14.09 -31.02
CA VAL A 616 1.94 15.12 -31.88
C VAL A 616 0.44 15.22 -31.68
N ARG A 617 -0.12 16.41 -31.88
CA ARG A 617 -1.54 16.71 -31.77
C ARG A 617 -2.12 17.09 -33.12
N LYS A 618 -3.29 16.56 -33.46
CA LYS A 618 -4.04 16.97 -34.65
C LYS A 618 -4.73 18.32 -34.43
N LEU A 619 -4.55 19.29 -35.32
CA LEU A 619 -5.07 20.65 -35.14
C LEU A 619 -6.53 20.82 -35.61
N GLY A 620 -6.97 20.14 -36.68
CA GLY A 620 -8.31 20.28 -37.29
C GLY A 620 -8.92 18.98 -37.83
#